data_AF-A0A7V9C7M7-F1
#
_entry.id   AF-A0A7V9C7M7-F1
#
_cell.length_a   1.000
_cell.length_b   1.000
_cell.length_c   1.000
_cell.angle_alpha   90.00
_cell.angle_beta   90.00
_cell.angle_gamma   90.00
#
_symmetry.space_group_name_H-M   'P 1'
#
loop_
_entity.id
_entity.type
_entity.pdbx_description
1 polymer ?
#
loop_
_entity_poly.entity_id
_entity_poly.type
_entity_poly.pdbx_seq_one_letter_code
_entity_poly.pdbx_strand_id
1 'polypeptide(L)'
;MRDLLLIIHIAATAVWLGASVTQMVVGPQLSRQSPQVASAWMTAAMGLGRKLYPPAGLLVLLAGTGLVLVSDVYSFSDAFVVVGFVVIILAAVLGARVFTPAAGKAAEAFRAGDTTAANAAMATIVRFGVLDVVLILVAITAMVMRWGA
;
A
#
# COMPACT_ATOMS: atom_id res chain seq x y z
N MET A 1 7.76 -25.67 6.98
CA MET A 1 7.29 -24.38 7.54
C MET A 1 7.73 -23.19 6.68
N ARG A 2 9.01 -23.11 6.28
CA ARG A 2 9.54 -22.07 5.38
C ARG A 2 8.67 -21.80 4.15
N ASP A 3 8.33 -22.83 3.37
CA ASP A 3 7.60 -22.64 2.10
C ASP A 3 6.19 -22.06 2.31
N LEU A 4 5.52 -22.43 3.39
CA LEU A 4 4.21 -21.86 3.75
C LEU A 4 4.34 -20.37 4.09
N LEU A 5 5.35 -19.99 4.88
CA LEU A 5 5.61 -18.59 5.21
C LEU A 5 5.94 -17.78 3.94
N LEU A 6 6.72 -18.35 3.03
CA LEU A 6 7.06 -17.71 1.76
C LEU A 6 5.83 -17.51 0.88
N ILE A 7 4.96 -18.52 0.77
CA ILE A 7 3.69 -18.42 0.03
C ILE A 7 2.82 -17.29 0.63
N ILE A 8 2.66 -17.25 1.96
CA ILE A 8 1.86 -16.22 2.62
C ILE A 8 2.46 -14.83 2.38
N HIS A 9 3.78 -14.68 2.53
CA HIS A 9 4.46 -13.41 2.35
C HIS A 9 4.31 -12.87 0.92
N ILE A 10 4.51 -13.73 -0.09
CA ILE A 10 4.36 -13.36 -1.50
C ILE A 10 2.90 -13.03 -1.82
N ALA A 11 1.95 -13.86 -1.38
CA ALA A 11 0.53 -13.63 -1.64
C ALA A 11 0.04 -12.31 -1.01
N ALA A 12 0.41 -12.04 0.23
CA ALA A 12 0.06 -10.80 0.91
C ALA A 12 0.69 -9.56 0.25
N THR A 13 1.95 -9.68 -0.19
CA THR A 13 2.64 -8.61 -0.95
C THR A 13 1.96 -8.37 -2.30
N ALA A 14 1.55 -9.42 -3.00
CA ALA A 14 0.83 -9.31 -4.26
C ALA A 14 -0.56 -8.68 -4.10
N VAL A 15 -1.29 -9.02 -3.03
CA VAL A 15 -2.57 -8.38 -2.68
C VAL A 15 -2.40 -6.88 -2.46
N TRP A 16 -1.38 -6.50 -1.69
CA TRP A 16 -1.06 -5.10 -1.46
C TRP A 16 -0.69 -4.39 -2.76
N LEU A 17 0.32 -4.87 -3.49
CA LEU A 17 0.76 -4.26 -4.75
C LEU A 17 -0.39 -4.15 -5.76
N GLY A 18 -1.19 -5.21 -5.91
CA GLY A 18 -2.33 -5.24 -6.81
C GLY A 18 -3.40 -4.21 -6.45
N ALA A 19 -3.71 -4.05 -5.15
CA ALA A 19 -4.63 -3.01 -4.68
C ALA A 19 -4.07 -1.60 -4.94
N SER A 20 -2.79 -1.35 -4.67
CA SER A 20 -2.15 -0.05 -4.90
C SER A 20 -2.13 0.31 -6.40
N VAL A 21 -1.76 -0.64 -7.26
CA VAL A 21 -1.77 -0.47 -8.73
C VAL A 21 -3.19 -0.23 -9.24
N THR A 22 -4.18 -1.00 -8.76
CA THR A 22 -5.58 -0.79 -9.14
C THR A 22 -6.04 0.62 -8.78
N GLN A 23 -5.72 1.10 -7.58
CA GLN A 23 -6.09 2.46 -7.18
C GLN A 23 -5.40 3.54 -8.02
N MET A 24 -4.13 3.33 -8.35
CA MET A 24 -3.34 4.25 -9.18
C MET A 24 -3.87 4.34 -10.62
N VAL A 25 -4.30 3.23 -11.21
CA VAL A 25 -4.77 3.16 -12.61
C VAL A 25 -6.24 3.52 -12.73
N VAL A 26 -7.09 2.90 -11.91
CA VAL A 26 -8.55 3.00 -12.01
C VAL A 26 -9.08 4.23 -11.28
N GLY A 27 -8.43 4.64 -10.19
CA GLY A 27 -8.90 5.74 -9.34
C GLY A 27 -9.05 7.07 -10.08
N PRO A 28 -8.03 7.56 -10.81
CA PRO A 28 -8.15 8.78 -11.60
C PRO A 28 -9.24 8.72 -12.67
N GLN A 29 -9.50 7.54 -13.24
CA GLN A 29 -10.54 7.36 -14.25
C GLN A 29 -11.93 7.51 -13.64
N LEU A 30 -12.20 6.83 -12.52
CA LEU A 30 -13.49 6.88 -11.84
C LEU A 30 -13.75 8.23 -11.18
N SER A 31 -12.72 8.88 -10.64
CA SER A 31 -12.84 10.22 -10.02
C SER A 31 -13.14 11.34 -11.03
N ARG A 32 -12.93 11.11 -12.33
CA ARG A 32 -13.26 12.07 -13.41
C ARG A 32 -14.66 11.85 -14.01
N GLN A 33 -15.38 10.82 -13.58
CA GLN A 33 -16.75 10.57 -14.02
C GLN A 33 -17.74 11.47 -13.26
N SER A 34 -18.99 11.03 -13.10
CA SER A 34 -19.97 11.79 -12.33
C SER A 34 -19.58 11.87 -10.84
N PRO A 35 -20.02 12.91 -10.12
CA PRO A 35 -19.78 13.04 -8.67
C PRO A 35 -20.25 11.81 -7.87
N GLN A 36 -21.32 11.15 -8.32
CA GLN A 36 -21.85 9.94 -7.71
C GLN A 36 -20.84 8.78 -7.83
N VAL A 37 -20.27 8.57 -9.02
CA VAL A 37 -19.24 7.52 -9.26
C VAL A 37 -17.97 7.83 -8.47
N ALA A 38 -17.51 9.09 -8.51
CA ALA A 38 -16.32 9.51 -7.77
C ALA A 38 -16.47 9.27 -6.26
N SER A 39 -17.60 9.65 -5.68
CA SER A 39 -17.91 9.44 -4.26
C SER A 39 -18.03 7.95 -3.89
N ALA A 40 -18.68 7.15 -4.74
CA ALA A 40 -18.79 5.70 -4.54
C ALA A 40 -17.41 5.04 -4.56
N TRP A 41 -16.55 5.41 -5.51
CA TRP A 41 -15.18 4.93 -5.59
C TRP A 41 -14.35 5.32 -4.36
N MET A 42 -14.41 6.57 -3.91
CA MET A 42 -13.72 7.01 -2.69
C MET A 42 -14.18 6.23 -1.45
N THR A 43 -15.47 5.93 -1.35
CA THR A 43 -16.01 5.11 -0.27
C THR A 43 -15.45 3.68 -0.32
N ALA A 44 -15.37 3.08 -1.52
CA ALA A 44 -14.76 1.77 -1.71
C ALA A 44 -13.26 1.78 -1.38
N ALA A 45 -12.52 2.79 -1.83
CA ALA A 45 -11.09 2.96 -1.55
C ALA A 45 -10.80 3.09 -0.05
N MET A 46 -11.59 3.86 0.70
CA MET A 46 -11.51 3.90 2.16
C MET A 46 -11.80 2.52 2.80
N GLY A 47 -12.73 1.76 2.21
CA GLY A 47 -13.01 0.38 2.60
C GLY A 47 -11.77 -0.53 2.45
N LEU A 48 -11.05 -0.41 1.34
CA LEU A 48 -9.77 -1.13 1.13
C LEU A 48 -8.74 -0.73 2.18
N GLY A 49 -8.61 0.57 2.46
CA GLY A 49 -7.76 1.14 3.52
C GLY A 49 -7.96 0.52 4.89
N ARG A 50 -9.20 0.14 5.21
CA ARG A 50 -9.57 -0.42 6.54
C ARG A 50 -9.61 -1.93 6.59
N LYS A 51 -9.95 -2.60 5.48
CA LYS A 51 -10.26 -4.04 5.46
C LYS A 51 -9.25 -4.89 4.71
N LEU A 52 -8.50 -4.33 3.77
CA LEU A 52 -7.57 -5.07 2.92
C LEU A 52 -6.12 -4.79 3.28
N TYR A 53 -5.70 -3.52 3.32
CA TYR A 53 -4.28 -3.19 3.56
C TYR A 53 -3.78 -3.59 4.94
N PRO A 54 -4.51 -3.35 6.06
CA PRO A 54 -3.97 -3.72 7.37
C PRO A 54 -3.76 -5.23 7.54
N PRO A 55 -4.70 -6.11 7.16
CA PRO A 55 -4.43 -7.55 7.16
C PRO A 55 -3.31 -7.96 6.21
N ALA A 56 -3.25 -7.41 4.99
CA ALA A 56 -2.18 -7.73 4.05
C ALA A 56 -0.80 -7.32 4.60
N GLY A 57 -0.65 -6.09 5.09
CA GLY A 57 0.58 -5.61 5.71
C GLY A 57 0.99 -6.42 6.95
N LEU A 58 0.02 -6.81 7.78
CA LEU A 58 0.29 -7.68 8.93
C LEU A 58 0.79 -9.07 8.49
N LEU A 59 0.18 -9.67 7.47
CA LEU A 59 0.64 -10.95 6.92
C LEU A 59 2.03 -10.84 6.30
N VAL A 60 2.33 -9.77 5.56
CA VAL A 60 3.68 -9.49 5.06
C VAL A 60 4.68 -9.44 6.22
N LEU A 61 4.39 -8.64 7.25
CA LEU A 61 5.27 -8.48 8.41
C LEU A 61 5.51 -9.79 9.17
N LEU A 62 4.44 -10.50 9.52
CA LEU A 62 4.53 -11.74 10.31
C LEU A 62 5.21 -12.85 9.52
N ALA A 63 4.83 -13.05 8.26
CA ALA A 63 5.43 -14.08 7.43
C ALA A 63 6.90 -13.78 7.10
N GLY A 64 7.23 -12.51 6.83
CA GLY A 64 8.61 -12.07 6.58
C GLY A 64 9.50 -12.24 7.81
N THR A 65 9.00 -11.84 8.99
CA THR A 65 9.70 -12.07 10.27
C THR A 65 9.89 -13.55 10.53
N GLY A 66 8.85 -14.36 10.30
CA GLY A 66 8.92 -15.82 10.42
C GLY A 66 9.97 -16.45 9.51
N LEU A 67 10.12 -15.97 8.26
CA LEU A 67 11.14 -16.45 7.32
C LEU A 67 12.56 -16.22 7.84
N VAL A 68 12.83 -15.09 8.47
CA VAL A 68 14.13 -14.81 9.09
C VAL A 68 14.37 -15.71 10.29
N LEU A 69 13.37 -15.89 11.16
CA LEU A 69 13.49 -16.71 12.38
C LEU A 69 13.73 -18.20 12.11
N VAL A 70 13.25 -18.74 10.99
CA VAL A 70 13.45 -20.16 10.62
C VAL A 70 14.60 -20.36 9.63
N SER A 71 15.33 -19.30 9.30
CA SER A 71 16.47 -19.34 8.38
C SER A 71 17.78 -19.49 9.15
N ASP A 72 18.65 -20.38 8.69
CA ASP A 72 20.02 -20.50 9.21
C ASP A 72 21.01 -19.55 8.51
N VAL A 73 20.59 -18.91 7.41
CA VAL A 73 21.47 -18.12 6.53
C VAL A 73 21.14 -16.63 6.47
N TYR A 74 19.97 -16.23 6.95
CA TYR A 74 19.51 -14.84 6.87
C TYR A 74 19.30 -14.25 8.26
N SER A 75 19.66 -12.98 8.42
CA SER A 75 19.60 -12.24 9.67
C SER A 75 18.71 -11.00 9.57
N PHE A 76 18.24 -10.49 10.71
CA PHE A 76 17.49 -9.23 10.74
C PHE A 76 18.31 -8.00 10.29
N SER A 77 19.64 -8.11 10.29
CA SER A 77 20.55 -7.07 9.81
C SER A 77 20.79 -7.10 8.31
N ASP A 78 20.36 -8.15 7.60
CA ASP A 78 20.57 -8.23 6.14
C ASP A 78 19.83 -7.08 5.46
N ALA A 79 20.50 -6.41 4.51
CA ALA A 79 19.98 -5.15 3.98
C ALA A 79 18.59 -5.31 3.32
N PHE A 80 18.33 -6.43 2.63
CA PHE A 80 17.00 -6.70 2.07
C PHE A 80 15.91 -6.87 3.13
N VAL A 81 16.24 -7.40 4.32
CA VAL A 81 15.31 -7.53 5.44
C VAL A 81 15.00 -6.15 6.02
N VAL A 82 16.04 -5.35 6.25
CA VAL A 82 15.91 -3.97 6.75
C VAL A 82 15.05 -3.12 5.80
N VAL A 83 15.28 -3.20 4.49
CA VAL A 83 14.48 -2.51 3.47
C VAL A 83 12.99 -2.91 3.59
N GLY A 84 12.69 -4.20 3.75
CA GLY A 84 11.32 -4.68 3.93
C GLY A 84 10.62 -4.07 5.15
N PHE A 85 11.30 -4.02 6.30
CA PHE A 85 10.76 -3.38 7.51
C PHE A 85 10.55 -1.87 7.32
N VAL A 86 11.50 -1.18 6.72
CA VAL A 86 11.38 0.25 6.44
C VAL A 86 10.17 0.53 5.56
N VAL A 87 9.96 -0.25 4.49
CA VAL A 87 8.80 -0.08 3.60
C VAL A 87 7.47 -0.33 4.31
N ILE A 88 7.37 -1.36 5.15
CA ILE A 88 6.19 -1.60 6.00
C ILE A 88 5.89 -0.38 6.89
N ILE A 89 6.90 0.17 7.56
CA ILE A 89 6.74 1.31 8.46
C ILE A 89 6.30 2.56 7.68
N LEU A 90 6.97 2.86 6.57
CA LEU A 90 6.64 4.01 5.73
C LEU A 90 5.20 3.91 5.21
N ALA A 91 4.77 2.72 4.77
CA ALA A 91 3.42 2.49 4.31
C ALA A 91 2.36 2.69 5.40
N ALA A 92 2.62 2.20 6.61
CA ALA A 92 1.72 2.42 7.74
C ALA A 92 1.58 3.92 8.05
N VAL A 93 2.69 4.67 7.99
CA VAL A 93 2.69 6.13 8.15
C VAL A 93 1.93 6.82 7.02
N LEU A 94 2.15 6.44 5.76
CA LEU A 94 1.41 6.97 4.61
C LEU A 94 -0.10 6.70 4.74
N GLY A 95 -0.49 5.49 5.12
CA GLY A 95 -1.87 5.09 5.39
C GLY A 95 -2.57 6.00 6.40
N ALA A 96 -1.93 6.18 7.56
CA ALA A 96 -2.53 6.95 8.66
C ALA A 96 -2.47 8.46 8.45
N ARG A 97 -1.34 8.99 7.94
CA ARG A 97 -1.07 10.44 7.89
C ARG A 97 -1.42 11.09 6.57
N VAL A 98 -1.47 10.34 5.48
CA VAL A 98 -1.67 10.90 4.14
C VAL A 98 -2.95 10.38 3.51
N PHE A 99 -3.08 9.06 3.31
CA PHE A 99 -4.20 8.49 2.56
C PHE A 99 -5.54 8.66 3.28
N THR A 100 -5.60 8.35 4.58
CA THR A 100 -6.84 8.49 5.35
C THR A 100 -7.35 9.94 5.37
N PRO A 101 -6.54 10.95 5.73
CA PRO A 101 -6.98 12.34 5.70
C PRO A 101 -7.32 12.85 4.29
N ALA A 102 -6.53 12.48 3.27
CA ALA A 102 -6.77 12.93 1.90
C ALA A 102 -8.06 12.33 1.31
N ALA A 103 -8.36 11.06 1.61
CA ALA A 103 -9.61 10.42 1.20
C ALA A 103 -10.83 11.08 1.87
N GLY A 104 -10.73 11.43 3.15
CA GLY A 104 -11.77 12.18 3.86
C GLY A 104 -12.05 13.54 3.20
N LYS A 105 -10.99 14.33 2.95
CA LYS A 105 -11.08 15.62 2.26
C LYS A 105 -11.69 15.50 0.86
N ALA A 106 -11.27 14.49 0.09
CA ALA A 106 -11.81 14.24 -1.25
C ALA A 106 -13.32 13.94 -1.18
N ALA A 107 -13.75 13.08 -0.25
CA ALA A 107 -15.16 12.71 -0.08
C ALA A 107 -16.03 13.92 0.32
N GLU A 108 -15.55 14.76 1.24
CA GLU A 108 -16.25 16.00 1.63
C GLU A 108 -16.35 16.99 0.46
N ALA A 109 -15.26 17.21 -0.27
CA ALA A 109 -15.23 18.11 -1.41
C ALA A 109 -16.16 17.66 -2.55
N PHE A 110 -16.21 16.35 -2.84
CA PHE A 110 -17.15 15.80 -3.82
C PHE A 110 -18.62 16.00 -3.40
N ARG A 111 -18.95 15.87 -2.11
CA ARG A 111 -20.31 16.13 -1.60
C ARG A 111 -20.68 17.61 -1.67
N ALA A 112 -19.73 18.50 -1.43
CA ALA A 112 -19.93 19.94 -1.49
C ALA A 112 -19.96 20.51 -2.92
N GLY A 113 -19.60 19.70 -3.94
CA GLY A 113 -19.44 20.16 -5.32
C GLY A 113 -18.18 21.01 -5.54
N ASP A 114 -17.26 21.04 -4.57
CA ASP A 114 -15.99 21.76 -4.67
C ASP A 114 -14.98 20.94 -5.48
N THR A 115 -15.03 21.14 -6.80
CA THR A 115 -14.15 20.46 -7.75
C THR A 115 -12.67 20.80 -7.55
N THR A 116 -12.35 21.99 -7.04
CA THR A 116 -10.96 22.42 -6.84
C THR A 116 -10.34 21.69 -5.66
N ALA A 117 -11.04 21.67 -4.51
CA ALA A 117 -10.60 20.94 -3.33
C ALA A 117 -10.55 19.42 -3.58
N ALA A 118 -11.54 18.87 -4.32
CA ALA A 118 -11.56 17.46 -4.69
C ALA A 118 -10.34 17.08 -5.53
N ASN A 119 -10.01 17.87 -6.56
CA ASN A 119 -8.85 17.62 -7.41
C ASN A 119 -7.53 17.71 -6.64
N ALA A 120 -7.39 18.66 -5.71
CA ALA A 120 -6.20 18.79 -4.88
C ALA A 120 -6.00 17.59 -3.93
N ALA A 121 -7.08 17.12 -3.30
CA ALA A 121 -7.06 15.93 -2.45
C ALA A 121 -6.72 14.67 -3.26
N MET A 122 -7.34 14.51 -4.45
CA MET A 122 -7.04 13.41 -5.36
C MET A 122 -5.60 13.42 -5.86
N ALA A 123 -5.04 14.58 -6.20
CA ALA A 123 -3.64 14.71 -6.61
C ALA A 123 -2.69 14.26 -5.49
N THR A 124 -3.02 14.57 -4.24
CA THR A 124 -2.26 14.08 -3.07
C THR A 124 -2.31 12.55 -2.99
N ILE A 125 -3.50 11.95 -3.10
CA ILE A 125 -3.67 10.49 -3.08
C ILE A 125 -2.84 9.83 -4.19
N VAL A 126 -2.92 10.34 -5.42
CA VAL A 126 -2.19 9.77 -6.56
C VAL A 126 -0.68 9.90 -6.38
N ARG A 127 -0.19 11.08 -5.98
CA ARG A 127 1.26 11.32 -5.81
C ARG A 127 1.88 10.38 -4.78
N PHE A 128 1.22 10.23 -3.64
CA PHE A 128 1.70 9.33 -2.59
C PHE A 128 1.40 7.85 -2.92
N GLY A 129 0.36 7.56 -3.71
CA GLY A 129 0.10 6.22 -4.22
C GLY A 129 1.20 5.73 -5.15
N VAL A 130 1.72 6.60 -6.03
CA VAL A 130 2.91 6.29 -6.85
C VAL A 130 4.11 6.00 -5.96
N LEU A 131 4.34 6.80 -4.91
CA LEU A 131 5.42 6.56 -3.95
C LEU A 131 5.27 5.20 -3.27
N ASP A 132 4.07 4.84 -2.79
CA ASP A 132 3.79 3.54 -2.17
C ASP A 132 4.13 2.38 -3.12
N VAL A 133 3.67 2.45 -4.39
CA VAL A 133 3.99 1.44 -5.40
C VAL A 133 5.51 1.34 -5.63
N VAL A 134 6.21 2.47 -5.75
CA VAL A 134 7.67 2.48 -5.92
C VAL A 134 8.37 1.84 -4.72
N LEU A 135 7.94 2.15 -3.48
CA LEU A 135 8.51 1.55 -2.27
C LEU A 135 8.32 0.02 -2.25
N ILE A 136 7.14 -0.47 -2.62
CA ILE A 136 6.88 -1.92 -2.70
C ILE A 136 7.79 -2.57 -3.76
N LEU A 137 7.92 -1.95 -4.94
CA LEU A 137 8.80 -2.46 -5.99
C LEU A 137 10.27 -2.47 -5.58
N VAL A 138 10.72 -1.45 -4.84
CA VAL A 138 12.07 -1.41 -4.26
C VAL A 138 12.26 -2.54 -3.25
N ALA A 139 11.29 -2.80 -2.36
CA ALA A 139 11.38 -3.92 -1.41
C ALA A 139 11.44 -5.28 -2.12
N ILE A 140 10.56 -5.51 -3.11
CA ILE A 140 10.58 -6.74 -3.92
C ILE A 140 11.94 -6.89 -4.61
N THR A 141 12.45 -5.83 -5.20
CA THR A 141 13.72 -5.81 -5.89
C THR A 141 14.88 -6.13 -4.95
N ALA A 142 14.91 -5.51 -3.76
CA ALA A 142 15.91 -5.78 -2.73
C ALA A 142 15.90 -7.24 -2.27
N MET A 143 14.70 -7.82 -2.09
CA MET A 143 14.53 -9.22 -1.69
C MET A 143 14.94 -10.20 -2.79
N VAL A 144 14.54 -9.96 -4.04
CA VAL A 144 14.88 -10.82 -5.18
C VAL A 144 16.38 -10.79 -5.46
N MET A 145 16.99 -9.60 -5.41
CA MET A 145 18.43 -9.42 -5.61
C MET A 145 19.25 -9.70 -4.34
N ARG A 146 18.60 -10.00 -3.21
CA ARG A 146 19.24 -10.30 -1.91
C ARG A 146 20.30 -9.28 -1.51
N TRP A 147 19.93 -8.00 -1.53
CA TRP A 147 20.88 -6.94 -1.16
C TRP A 147 21.52 -7.20 0.20
N GLY A 148 22.86 -7.20 0.22
CA GLY A 148 23.65 -7.34 1.44
C GLY A 148 23.73 -8.75 2.02
N ALA A 149 23.40 -9.80 1.24
CA ALA A 149 23.54 -11.21 1.61
C ALA A 149 24.37 -12.00 0.60
#